data_AF-B1X2Y6-F1
#
_entry.id   AF-B1X2Y6-F1
#
_cell.length_a   1.000
_cell.length_b   1.000
_cell.length_c   1.000
_cell.angle_alpha   90.00
_cell.angle_beta   90.00
_cell.angle_gamma   90.00
#
_symmetry.space_group_name_H-M   'P 1'
#
loop_
_entity.id
_entity.type
_entity.pdbx_description
1 polymer ?
#
loop_
_entity_poly.entity_id
_entity_poly.type
_entity_poly.pdbx_seq_one_letter_code
_entity_poly.pdbx_strand_id
1 'polypeptide(L)'
;MTGYDPNFLGEGIILPLPRFAPSLAGLVVSNPRLRDNILADYVNYSIITNQEKRSPILAALNINQNLLKGTNRNDNWRIDTRIGAQFQLDNDYYRSNPWDRGHLARRASVAWGENRREAQKASDETFYFSNATLQHENFNQDEWLALENWVFNLDLDSNGKITVFSGPIYGEFPRTISPVGRESALIPSAFFKVVCFVSKATNELDVRAFLMLQDEFALRDKLGNRLFNFQRYQVTITEIENLTGLEFEDAIYEKNPLLFNEDAEARERLNIGRFPEEIEVDEPSDLVSANEPRETILDDQIPVFIAAAMVNPSGNEREGEWVSLINLSPEIIDLSDWTLSDGQRDPLILNNVLSDLMLLPGESVRIQPLNPLMLSNQGGVIVLYEKPKEGQGNRRRVDRVRYTKTQAQRQGVPISFLNRQVL
;
A
#
# COMPACT_ATOMS: atom_id res chain seq x y z
N MET A 1 -1.71 17.35 24.20
CA MET A 1 -2.56 16.40 24.95
C MET A 1 -1.96 15.00 24.79
N THR A 2 -2.57 13.94 25.32
CA THR A 2 -2.43 12.57 24.79
C THR A 2 -3.12 12.42 23.43
N GLY A 3 -2.79 13.33 22.51
CA GLY A 3 -2.83 13.08 21.08
C GLY A 3 -1.53 12.43 20.68
N TYR A 4 -0.92 12.88 19.59
CA TYR A 4 0.39 12.41 19.20
C TYR A 4 1.47 12.74 20.25
N ASP A 5 2.17 11.72 20.74
CA ASP A 5 3.37 11.82 21.58
C ASP A 5 4.62 11.45 20.77
N PRO A 6 5.60 12.38 20.63
CA PRO A 6 6.84 12.11 19.91
C PRO A 6 7.78 11.13 20.64
N ASN A 7 7.63 10.94 21.96
CA ASN A 7 8.49 10.05 22.77
C ASN A 7 7.91 8.62 22.88
N PHE A 8 6.83 8.33 22.15
CA PHE A 8 5.99 7.18 22.40
C PHE A 8 6.73 5.83 22.32
N LEU A 9 7.65 5.68 21.38
CA LEU A 9 8.31 4.39 21.09
C LEU A 9 9.22 3.87 22.21
N GLY A 10 9.82 4.76 23.02
CA GLY A 10 10.72 4.37 24.11
C GLY A 10 11.73 5.47 24.47
N GLU A 11 12.53 5.21 25.50
CA GLU A 11 13.60 6.13 25.90
C GLU A 11 14.63 6.31 24.77
N GLY A 12 15.06 7.55 24.53
CA GLY A 12 16.04 7.89 23.49
C GLY A 12 15.51 7.98 22.06
N ILE A 13 14.27 7.56 21.78
CA ILE A 13 13.67 7.64 20.44
C ILE A 13 12.59 8.73 20.44
N ILE A 14 12.94 9.89 19.86
CA ILE A 14 12.04 11.02 19.71
C ILE A 14 11.72 11.16 18.22
N LEU A 15 10.44 11.04 17.88
CA LEU A 15 9.92 11.27 16.53
C LEU A 15 9.09 12.56 16.56
N PRO A 16 9.65 13.73 16.27
CA PRO A 16 8.84 14.94 16.15
C PRO A 16 7.92 14.83 14.92
N LEU A 17 6.96 15.74 14.85
CA LEU A 17 6.16 15.90 13.63
C LEU A 17 7.05 16.45 12.50
N PRO A 18 6.85 16.02 11.25
CA PRO A 18 7.56 16.60 10.13
C PRO A 18 7.29 18.11 10.04
N ARG A 19 8.33 18.84 9.62
CA ARG A 19 8.25 20.24 9.22
C ARG A 19 7.56 20.33 7.85
N PHE A 20 7.40 21.54 7.34
CA PHE A 20 6.74 21.80 6.06
C PHE A 20 7.65 22.61 5.14
N ALA A 21 7.77 22.16 3.90
CA ALA A 21 8.30 22.99 2.82
C ALA A 21 7.48 24.28 2.70
N PRO A 22 8.07 25.41 2.25
CA PRO A 22 7.37 26.70 2.19
C PRO A 22 6.05 26.68 1.41
N SER A 23 5.95 25.84 0.38
CA SER A 23 4.74 25.61 -0.41
C SER A 23 3.59 24.97 0.38
N LEU A 24 3.90 24.07 1.31
CA LEU A 24 2.91 23.43 2.20
C LEU A 24 2.63 24.26 3.45
N ALA A 25 3.65 24.94 4.00
CA ALA A 25 3.53 25.75 5.22
C ALA A 25 2.44 26.82 5.11
N GLY A 26 2.31 27.48 3.95
CA GLY A 26 1.25 28.46 3.67
C GLY A 26 -0.17 27.88 3.58
N LEU A 27 -0.31 26.55 3.54
CA LEU A 27 -1.60 25.86 3.45
C LEU A 27 -2.06 25.25 4.79
N VAL A 28 -1.29 25.37 5.86
CA VAL A 28 -1.64 24.83 7.18
C VAL A 28 -2.69 25.70 7.86
N VAL A 29 -3.78 25.10 8.36
CA VAL A 29 -4.76 25.81 9.22
C VAL A 29 -4.08 26.24 10.52
N SER A 30 -4.09 27.55 10.80
CA SER A 30 -3.59 28.12 12.05
C SER A 30 -4.74 28.67 12.90
N ASN A 31 -4.87 28.21 14.14
CA ASN A 31 -5.92 28.60 15.07
C ASN A 31 -5.46 28.43 16.53
N PRO A 32 -5.54 29.45 17.41
CA PRO A 32 -5.14 29.35 18.83
C PRO A 32 -5.87 28.31 19.69
N ARG A 33 -6.91 27.65 19.18
CA ARG A 33 -7.58 26.51 19.83
C ARG A 33 -6.89 25.16 19.57
N LEU A 34 -5.91 25.13 18.67
CA LEU A 34 -5.11 23.97 18.31
C LEU A 34 -3.78 24.03 19.07
N ARG A 35 -3.20 22.87 19.38
CA ARG A 35 -1.88 22.81 20.02
C ARG A 35 -0.84 23.34 19.02
N ASP A 36 0.11 24.13 19.50
CA ASP A 36 1.13 24.80 18.69
C ASP A 36 0.51 25.64 17.53
N ASN A 37 -0.75 26.09 17.73
CA ASN A 37 -1.65 26.71 16.76
C ASN A 37 -2.06 25.86 15.54
N ILE A 38 -1.51 24.65 15.32
CA ILE A 38 -1.73 23.87 14.08
C ILE A 38 -2.23 22.44 14.30
N LEU A 39 -2.10 21.88 15.52
CA LEU A 39 -2.42 20.49 15.83
C LEU A 39 -3.79 20.33 16.50
N ALA A 40 -4.70 19.66 15.81
CA ALA A 40 -5.92 19.13 16.39
C ALA A 40 -5.58 17.80 17.09
N ASP A 41 -5.34 17.87 18.40
CA ASP A 41 -5.18 16.68 19.24
C ASP A 41 -6.54 15.97 19.43
N TYR A 42 -6.53 14.64 19.29
CA TYR A 42 -7.59 13.70 19.68
C TYR A 42 -6.97 12.68 20.66
N VAL A 43 -7.70 11.65 21.11
CA VAL A 43 -7.08 10.59 21.92
C VAL A 43 -6.23 9.65 21.04
N ASN A 44 -4.95 9.53 21.37
CA ASN A 44 -3.93 8.67 20.73
C ASN A 44 -3.48 9.09 19.31
N TYR A 45 -3.95 10.24 18.79
CA TYR A 45 -3.47 10.82 17.53
C TYR A 45 -3.68 12.33 17.45
N SER A 46 -3.00 12.98 16.50
CA SER A 46 -3.20 14.39 16.15
C SER A 46 -3.34 14.56 14.64
N ILE A 47 -4.09 15.59 14.22
CA ILE A 47 -4.28 15.97 12.82
C ILE A 47 -3.69 17.36 12.57
N ILE A 48 -3.11 17.55 11.38
CA ILE A 48 -2.78 18.85 10.79
C ILE A 48 -3.61 19.00 9.52
N THR A 49 -4.32 20.12 9.35
CA THR A 49 -5.34 20.31 8.28
C THR A 49 -4.86 21.29 7.21
N ASN A 50 -5.16 20.97 5.94
CA ASN A 50 -4.93 21.84 4.79
C ASN A 50 -6.13 22.78 4.61
N GLN A 51 -5.91 24.09 4.64
CA GLN A 51 -6.97 25.08 4.55
C GLN A 51 -7.64 25.15 3.16
N GLU A 52 -6.89 24.89 2.09
CA GLU A 52 -7.44 24.88 0.73
C GLU A 52 -8.10 23.55 0.37
N LYS A 53 -7.44 22.43 0.71
CA LYS A 53 -7.94 21.10 0.32
C LYS A 53 -9.07 20.63 1.23
N ARG A 54 -9.25 21.30 2.39
CA ARG A 54 -10.30 21.08 3.40
C ARG A 54 -10.26 19.65 3.96
N SER A 55 -9.06 19.11 4.03
CA SER A 55 -8.71 17.73 4.34
C SER A 55 -7.42 17.71 5.18
N PRO A 56 -7.13 16.63 5.92
CA PRO A 56 -5.86 16.49 6.62
C PRO A 56 -4.66 16.50 5.67
N ILE A 57 -3.61 17.26 6.03
CA ILE A 57 -2.25 17.11 5.49
C ILE A 57 -1.66 15.81 6.05
N LEU A 58 -1.78 15.64 7.36
CA LEU A 58 -1.13 14.58 8.12
C LEU A 58 -2.02 14.16 9.29
N ALA A 59 -2.15 12.84 9.45
CA ALA A 59 -2.47 12.20 10.71
C ALA A 59 -1.20 11.57 11.30
N ALA A 60 -0.88 11.94 12.54
CA ALA A 60 0.18 11.33 13.33
C ALA A 60 -0.47 10.58 14.49
N LEU A 61 -0.35 9.25 14.51
CA LEU A 61 -1.01 8.38 15.49
C LEU A 61 -0.01 7.47 16.20
N ASN A 62 -0.31 7.14 17.45
CA ASN A 62 0.42 6.16 18.22
C ASN A 62 -0.48 4.91 18.43
N ILE A 63 0.09 3.72 18.28
CA ILE A 63 -0.57 2.42 18.50
C ILE A 63 0.12 1.74 19.67
N ASN A 64 -0.61 1.43 20.74
CA ASN A 64 -0.14 0.49 21.76
C ASN A 64 -0.93 -0.83 21.63
N GLN A 65 -0.35 -1.81 20.95
CA GLN A 65 -0.97 -3.11 20.71
C GLN A 65 -1.32 -3.82 22.03
N ASN A 66 -0.47 -3.67 23.06
CA ASN A 66 -0.69 -4.27 24.38
C ASN A 66 -1.94 -3.74 25.11
N LEU A 67 -2.39 -2.53 24.75
CA LEU A 67 -3.52 -1.85 25.39
C LEU A 67 -4.78 -1.79 24.51
N LEU A 68 -4.79 -2.44 23.34
CA LEU A 68 -5.98 -2.53 22.47
C LEU A 68 -7.18 -3.14 23.21
N LYS A 69 -8.36 -2.54 23.05
CA LYS A 69 -9.63 -3.05 23.62
C LYS A 69 -10.70 -3.11 22.52
N GLY A 70 -11.62 -4.08 22.63
CA GLY A 70 -12.79 -4.15 21.76
C GLY A 70 -13.73 -2.96 21.95
N THR A 71 -14.05 -2.25 20.86
CA THR A 71 -14.88 -1.05 20.84
C THR A 71 -16.05 -1.19 19.86
N ASN A 72 -17.16 -0.52 20.18
CA ASN A 72 -18.34 -0.46 19.32
C ASN A 72 -18.16 0.64 18.27
N ARG A 73 -18.66 0.42 17.05
CA ARG A 73 -18.69 1.43 15.98
C ARG A 73 -19.95 2.29 16.13
N ASN A 74 -19.83 3.61 16.09
CA ASN A 74 -20.96 4.54 16.24
C ASN A 74 -21.32 5.33 14.97
N ASP A 75 -20.40 5.45 14.00
CA ASP A 75 -20.53 6.25 12.76
C ASP A 75 -21.02 7.70 12.96
N ASN A 76 -20.76 8.28 14.14
CA ASN A 76 -21.23 9.61 14.52
C ASN A 76 -20.28 10.72 13.99
N TRP A 77 -20.31 10.87 12.67
CA TRP A 77 -19.51 11.83 11.92
C TRP A 77 -19.85 13.27 12.26
N ARG A 78 -18.82 14.07 12.61
CA ARG A 78 -18.99 15.44 13.10
C ARG A 78 -17.85 16.38 12.67
N ILE A 79 -18.16 17.67 12.61
CA ILE A 79 -17.18 18.73 12.31
C ILE A 79 -16.41 19.12 13.57
N ASP A 80 -15.10 19.29 13.47
CA ASP A 80 -14.29 19.86 14.55
C ASP A 80 -14.34 21.40 14.51
N THR A 81 -14.97 22.00 15.52
CA THR A 81 -15.13 23.45 15.66
C THR A 81 -13.88 24.16 16.17
N ARG A 82 -12.81 23.43 16.54
CA ARG A 82 -11.48 23.98 16.82
C ARG A 82 -10.74 24.31 15.52
N ILE A 83 -10.88 23.45 14.50
CA ILE A 83 -10.34 23.67 13.16
C ILE A 83 -11.19 24.72 12.42
N GLY A 84 -12.51 24.49 12.38
CA GLY A 84 -13.46 25.32 11.63
C GLY A 84 -14.12 24.54 10.49
N ALA A 85 -15.42 24.79 10.26
CA ALA A 85 -16.22 24.02 9.31
C ALA A 85 -15.80 24.24 7.85
N GLN A 86 -15.34 25.44 7.51
CA GLN A 86 -14.90 25.80 6.16
C GLN A 86 -13.62 25.07 5.71
N PHE A 87 -12.85 24.51 6.65
CA PHE A 87 -11.62 23.75 6.39
C PHE A 87 -11.82 22.22 6.48
N GLN A 88 -13.07 21.75 6.43
CA GLN A 88 -13.43 20.34 6.47
C GLN A 88 -14.47 20.02 5.39
N LEU A 89 -14.31 18.88 4.70
CA LEU A 89 -15.37 18.31 3.87
C LEU A 89 -16.40 17.61 4.76
N ASP A 90 -17.64 18.09 4.78
CA ASP A 90 -18.74 17.46 5.51
C ASP A 90 -19.46 16.37 4.68
N ASN A 91 -20.56 15.83 5.22
CA ASN A 91 -21.25 14.69 4.63
C ASN A 91 -21.77 14.92 3.20
N ASP A 92 -21.94 16.16 2.73
CA ASP A 92 -22.44 16.42 1.36
C ASP A 92 -21.45 15.93 0.29
N TYR A 93 -20.15 15.88 0.60
CA TYR A 93 -19.11 15.39 -0.31
C TYR A 93 -19.08 13.86 -0.43
N TYR A 94 -19.59 13.14 0.59
CA TYR A 94 -19.53 11.67 0.69
C TYR A 94 -20.89 10.98 0.48
N ARG A 95 -21.96 11.75 0.22
CA ARG A 95 -23.32 11.21 0.10
C ARG A 95 -23.61 10.73 -1.33
N SER A 96 -24.17 9.53 -1.44
CA SER A 96 -24.73 8.99 -2.69
C SER A 96 -23.74 8.95 -3.86
N ASN A 97 -22.47 8.71 -3.56
CA ASN A 97 -21.36 8.58 -4.51
C ASN A 97 -20.33 7.56 -3.94
N PRO A 98 -19.35 7.07 -4.72
CA PRO A 98 -18.46 5.99 -4.29
C PRO A 98 -17.24 6.47 -3.47
N TRP A 99 -17.23 7.73 -3.01
CA TRP A 99 -16.19 8.26 -2.14
C TRP A 99 -16.58 8.08 -0.68
N ASP A 100 -15.92 7.13 -0.04
CA ASP A 100 -15.97 6.89 1.40
C ASP A 100 -15.29 8.01 2.20
N ARG A 101 -15.68 8.07 3.49
CA ARG A 101 -15.01 8.87 4.52
C ARG A 101 -13.78 8.10 5.02
N GLY A 102 -12.77 8.05 4.15
CA GLY A 102 -11.52 7.32 4.35
C GLY A 102 -10.75 7.85 5.56
N HIS A 103 -10.58 7.01 6.58
CA HIS A 103 -9.87 7.37 7.81
C HIS A 103 -8.36 7.38 7.55
N LEU A 104 -7.65 8.41 8.03
CA LEU A 104 -6.18 8.36 8.11
C LEU A 104 -5.70 7.77 9.44
N ALA A 105 -6.25 8.27 10.56
CA ALA A 105 -6.16 7.60 11.85
C ALA A 105 -7.25 6.53 11.95
N ARG A 106 -6.86 5.28 11.70
CA ARG A 106 -7.74 4.12 11.72
C ARG A 106 -8.39 3.91 13.10
N ARG A 107 -9.73 3.79 13.10
CA ARG A 107 -10.54 3.53 14.32
C ARG A 107 -10.02 2.38 15.18
N ALA A 108 -9.64 1.26 14.57
CA ALA A 108 -9.13 0.09 15.29
C ALA A 108 -7.75 0.33 15.90
N SER A 109 -6.84 1.00 15.17
CA SER A 109 -5.46 1.23 15.60
C SER A 109 -5.35 2.21 16.77
N VAL A 110 -6.27 3.18 16.90
CA VAL A 110 -6.28 4.11 18.05
C VAL A 110 -7.09 3.58 19.25
N ALA A 111 -7.81 2.46 19.11
CA ALA A 111 -8.71 1.92 20.13
C ALA A 111 -7.98 1.18 21.27
N TRP A 112 -7.03 1.85 21.91
CA TRP A 112 -6.27 1.39 23.05
C TRP A 112 -6.37 2.35 24.24
N GLY A 113 -6.13 1.83 25.44
CA GLY A 113 -6.16 2.56 26.72
C GLY A 113 -6.16 1.59 27.90
N GLU A 114 -6.06 2.10 29.13
CA GLU A 114 -6.02 1.26 30.34
C GLU A 114 -7.33 0.48 30.49
N ASN A 115 -8.44 1.07 30.05
CA ASN A 115 -9.77 0.49 30.11
C ASN A 115 -10.58 0.70 28.83
N ARG A 116 -11.67 -0.06 28.69
CA ARG A 116 -12.55 -0.01 27.51
C ARG A 116 -13.17 1.38 27.27
N ARG A 117 -13.36 2.21 28.29
CA ARG A 117 -13.96 3.55 28.15
C ARG A 117 -13.00 4.51 27.44
N GLU A 118 -11.70 4.44 27.75
CA GLU A 118 -10.67 5.22 27.04
C GLU A 118 -10.52 4.78 25.59
N ALA A 119 -10.39 3.47 25.34
CA ALA A 119 -10.34 2.92 23.99
C ALA A 119 -11.59 3.27 23.17
N GLN A 120 -12.79 3.22 23.78
CA GLN A 120 -14.04 3.63 23.13
C GLN A 120 -14.03 5.12 22.81
N LYS A 121 -13.55 5.98 23.73
CA LYS A 121 -13.41 7.42 23.46
C LYS A 121 -12.47 7.68 22.26
N ALA A 122 -11.34 6.99 22.18
CA ALA A 122 -10.43 7.09 21.03
C ALA A 122 -11.10 6.65 19.71
N SER A 123 -11.79 5.50 19.73
CA SER A 123 -12.61 5.03 18.60
C SER A 123 -13.74 6.00 18.22
N ASP A 124 -14.33 6.72 19.18
CA ASP A 124 -15.42 7.67 18.93
C ASP A 124 -14.89 9.01 18.38
N GLU A 125 -13.63 9.35 18.64
CA GLU A 125 -12.97 10.55 18.12
C GLU A 125 -12.48 10.41 16.67
N THR A 126 -12.26 9.20 16.13
CA THR A 126 -11.89 9.06 14.70
C THR A 126 -12.96 9.51 13.72
N PHE A 127 -14.20 9.67 14.18
CA PHE A 127 -15.35 10.17 13.42
C PHE A 127 -15.44 11.72 13.34
N TYR A 128 -14.32 12.44 13.43
CA TYR A 128 -14.26 13.83 12.99
C TYR A 128 -13.93 13.91 11.49
N PHE A 129 -14.60 14.79 10.74
CA PHE A 129 -14.33 14.99 9.30
C PHE A 129 -12.90 15.48 9.01
N SER A 130 -12.23 16.09 9.99
CA SER A 130 -10.80 16.39 9.93
C SER A 130 -9.89 15.16 9.78
N ASN A 131 -10.35 13.98 10.19
CA ASN A 131 -9.65 12.70 10.00
C ASN A 131 -10.05 11.97 8.71
N ALA A 132 -11.00 12.53 7.94
CA ALA A 132 -11.52 11.94 6.73
C ALA A 132 -10.86 12.52 5.46
N THR A 133 -10.69 11.66 4.47
CA THR A 133 -10.30 12.01 3.11
C THR A 133 -11.25 11.32 2.12
N LEU A 134 -11.35 11.86 0.90
CA LEU A 134 -12.11 11.23 -0.19
C LEU A 134 -11.34 9.97 -0.66
N GLN A 135 -11.73 8.81 -0.13
CA GLN A 135 -11.19 7.52 -0.56
C GLN A 135 -12.24 6.75 -1.37
N HIS A 136 -11.85 6.10 -2.47
CA HIS A 136 -12.79 5.32 -3.28
C HIS A 136 -13.19 4.06 -2.51
N GLU A 137 -14.45 3.60 -2.59
CA GLU A 137 -14.93 2.46 -1.80
C GLU A 137 -14.09 1.19 -2.01
N ASN A 138 -13.71 0.87 -3.27
CA ASN A 138 -12.83 -0.26 -3.60
C ASN A 138 -11.39 -0.11 -3.07
N PHE A 139 -10.92 1.12 -2.85
CA PHE A 139 -9.59 1.40 -2.30
C PHE A 139 -9.63 1.34 -0.76
N ASN A 140 -10.59 2.05 -0.15
CA ASN A 140 -10.77 2.15 1.30
C ASN A 140 -11.09 0.79 1.94
N GLN A 141 -11.97 -0.01 1.32
CA GLN A 141 -12.53 -1.23 1.91
C GLN A 141 -11.74 -2.51 1.60
N ASP A 142 -10.75 -2.45 0.69
CA ASP A 142 -9.92 -3.59 0.30
C ASP A 142 -8.42 -3.26 0.47
N GLU A 143 -7.83 -2.51 -0.46
CA GLU A 143 -6.37 -2.32 -0.56
C GLU A 143 -5.77 -1.50 0.59
N TRP A 144 -6.37 -0.35 0.91
CA TRP A 144 -5.96 0.46 2.06
C TRP A 144 -6.19 -0.30 3.37
N LEU A 145 -7.33 -1.01 3.47
CA LEU A 145 -7.67 -1.84 4.62
C LEU A 145 -6.66 -2.99 4.82
N ALA A 146 -6.11 -3.55 3.74
CA ALA A 146 -5.08 -4.60 3.80
C ALA A 146 -3.78 -4.06 4.41
N LEU A 147 -3.28 -2.90 3.94
CA LEU A 147 -2.12 -2.25 4.56
C LEU A 147 -2.39 -1.84 6.02
N GLU A 148 -3.58 -1.31 6.31
CA GLU A 148 -4.00 -1.01 7.69
C GLU A 148 -4.05 -2.25 8.59
N ASN A 149 -4.40 -3.41 8.06
CA ASN A 149 -4.38 -4.68 8.79
C ASN A 149 -2.96 -5.18 9.04
N TRP A 150 -2.02 -4.97 8.10
CA TRP A 150 -0.61 -5.29 8.32
C TRP A 150 -0.01 -4.46 9.45
N VAL A 151 -0.22 -3.14 9.42
CA VAL A 151 0.30 -2.24 10.46
C VAL A 151 -0.37 -2.47 11.82
N PHE A 152 -1.64 -2.88 11.84
CA PHE A 152 -2.33 -3.25 13.08
C PHE A 152 -1.79 -4.56 13.69
N ASN A 153 -1.50 -5.56 12.86
CA ASN A 153 -0.96 -6.87 13.26
C ASN A 153 0.56 -6.97 13.04
N LEU A 154 1.29 -5.85 13.06
CA LEU A 154 2.74 -5.84 12.93
C LEU A 154 3.34 -6.69 14.05
N ASP A 155 4.23 -7.62 13.70
CA ASP A 155 4.94 -8.49 14.65
C ASP A 155 6.47 -8.32 14.53
N LEU A 156 6.93 -7.27 13.84
CA LEU A 156 8.34 -6.93 13.72
C LEU A 156 8.84 -6.06 14.88
N ASP A 157 7.95 -5.50 15.71
CA ASP A 157 8.31 -4.53 16.75
C ASP A 157 8.51 -5.14 18.15
N SER A 158 9.44 -4.58 18.92
CA SER A 158 9.98 -5.20 20.14
C SER A 158 9.12 -5.04 21.39
N ASN A 159 8.14 -4.12 21.38
CA ASN A 159 7.45 -3.69 22.59
C ASN A 159 5.94 -3.42 22.44
N GLY A 160 5.34 -3.75 21.30
CA GLY A 160 3.93 -3.52 20.97
C GLY A 160 3.60 -2.04 20.73
N LYS A 161 4.58 -1.23 20.33
CA LYS A 161 4.42 0.22 20.10
C LYS A 161 4.83 0.62 18.70
N ILE A 162 3.92 1.31 18.02
CA ILE A 162 4.09 1.78 16.65
C ILE A 162 3.67 3.25 16.57
N THR A 163 4.48 4.05 15.88
CA THR A 163 4.15 5.41 15.48
C THR A 163 3.86 5.41 13.99
N VAL A 164 2.74 6.01 13.57
CA VAL A 164 2.34 6.02 12.16
C VAL A 164 1.97 7.43 11.72
N PHE A 165 2.60 7.87 10.64
CA PHE A 165 2.26 9.08 9.89
C PHE A 165 1.48 8.67 8.64
N SER A 166 0.42 9.40 8.27
CA SER A 166 -0.38 9.09 7.07
C SER A 166 -1.03 10.35 6.50
N GLY A 167 -1.14 10.44 5.17
CA GLY A 167 -1.69 11.62 4.51
C GLY A 167 -2.06 11.38 3.05
N PRO A 168 -2.86 12.27 2.45
CA PRO A 168 -3.19 12.26 1.04
C PRO A 168 -2.06 12.87 0.20
N ILE A 169 -1.91 12.39 -1.03
CA ILE A 169 -1.09 12.98 -2.08
C ILE A 169 -2.03 13.36 -3.24
N TYR A 170 -1.98 14.61 -3.66
CA TYR A 170 -2.85 15.15 -4.71
C TYR A 170 -2.23 15.05 -6.11
N GLY A 171 -0.91 15.14 -6.23
CA GLY A 171 -0.22 15.23 -7.53
C GLY A 171 -0.55 16.53 -8.29
N GLU A 172 -0.10 16.62 -9.54
CA GLU A 172 -0.27 17.82 -10.37
C GLU A 172 -1.70 17.99 -10.90
N PHE A 173 -2.41 16.89 -11.18
CA PHE A 173 -3.72 16.87 -11.82
C PHE A 173 -4.78 16.10 -11.01
N PRO A 174 -5.05 16.47 -9.74
CA PRO A 174 -6.05 15.80 -8.91
C PRO A 174 -7.46 15.94 -9.50
N ARG A 175 -8.24 14.85 -9.40
CA ARG A 175 -9.67 14.87 -9.73
C ARG A 175 -10.45 15.77 -8.75
N THR A 176 -11.69 16.09 -9.11
CA THR A 176 -12.57 16.89 -8.25
C THR A 176 -13.95 16.26 -8.07
N ILE A 177 -14.63 16.63 -6.98
CA ILE A 177 -16.04 16.37 -6.74
C ILE A 177 -16.74 17.68 -6.36
N SER A 178 -17.93 17.92 -6.92
CA SER A 178 -18.69 19.16 -6.73
C SER A 178 -20.14 18.83 -6.38
N PRO A 179 -20.47 18.63 -5.09
CA PRO A 179 -21.85 18.45 -4.65
C PRO A 179 -22.71 19.68 -4.96
N VAL A 180 -24.01 19.47 -5.18
CA VAL A 180 -24.95 20.56 -5.50
C VAL A 180 -24.96 21.60 -4.38
N GLY A 181 -24.66 22.86 -4.72
CA GLY A 181 -24.61 23.96 -3.74
C GLY A 181 -23.32 24.02 -2.89
N ARG A 182 -22.31 23.20 -3.21
CA ARG A 182 -20.99 23.22 -2.56
C ARG A 182 -19.90 23.54 -3.59
N GLU A 183 -18.79 24.09 -3.12
CA GLU A 183 -17.59 24.32 -3.93
C GLU A 183 -16.87 23.01 -4.22
N SER A 184 -16.22 22.90 -5.38
CA SER A 184 -15.42 21.73 -5.75
C SER A 184 -14.36 21.39 -4.70
N ALA A 185 -14.28 20.12 -4.30
CA ALA A 185 -13.20 19.58 -3.49
C ALA A 185 -12.25 18.75 -4.36
N LEU A 186 -10.96 18.78 -4.05
CA LEU A 186 -9.98 17.90 -4.71
C LEU A 186 -10.05 16.50 -4.11
N ILE A 187 -9.92 15.48 -4.95
CA ILE A 187 -9.79 14.07 -4.59
C ILE A 187 -8.29 13.72 -4.60
N PRO A 188 -7.74 13.10 -3.54
CA PRO A 188 -6.37 12.59 -3.55
C PRO A 188 -6.13 11.58 -4.67
N SER A 189 -4.98 11.71 -5.32
CA SER A 189 -4.50 10.78 -6.36
C SER A 189 -3.75 9.59 -5.77
N ALA A 190 -3.26 9.71 -4.53
CA ALA A 190 -2.60 8.65 -3.78
C ALA A 190 -2.67 8.91 -2.27
N PHE A 191 -2.20 7.95 -1.47
CA PHE A 191 -2.01 8.06 -0.03
C PHE A 191 -0.65 7.50 0.35
N PHE A 192 -0.07 8.03 1.43
CA PHE A 192 1.14 7.49 2.02
C PHE A 192 0.91 6.99 3.45
N LYS A 193 1.78 6.09 3.90
CA LYS A 193 1.91 5.70 5.31
C LYS A 193 3.38 5.50 5.67
N VAL A 194 3.89 6.22 6.67
CA VAL A 194 5.21 5.98 7.27
C VAL A 194 4.99 5.30 8.63
N VAL A 195 5.56 4.13 8.81
CA VAL A 195 5.41 3.25 9.98
C VAL A 195 6.76 3.16 10.68
N CYS A 196 6.83 3.70 11.90
CA CYS A 196 8.04 3.75 12.71
C CYS A 196 7.86 2.85 13.95
N PHE A 197 8.80 1.94 14.19
CA PHE A 197 8.78 1.03 15.33
C PHE A 197 10.20 0.63 15.75
N VAL A 198 10.36 0.03 16.93
CA VAL A 198 11.65 -0.54 17.36
C VAL A 198 11.71 -1.99 16.92
N SER A 199 12.63 -2.37 16.03
CA SER A 199 12.70 -3.72 15.47
C SER A 199 13.10 -4.77 16.52
N LYS A 200 12.42 -5.92 16.55
CA LYS A 200 12.83 -7.11 17.33
C LYS A 200 14.22 -7.63 16.96
N ALA A 201 14.61 -7.48 15.69
CA ALA A 201 15.83 -8.09 15.15
C ALA A 201 17.09 -7.27 15.47
N THR A 202 16.99 -5.94 15.46
CA THR A 202 18.12 -5.02 15.68
C THR A 202 18.06 -4.28 17.00
N ASN A 203 16.88 -4.19 17.63
CA ASN A 203 16.57 -3.28 18.75
C ASN A 203 16.86 -1.80 18.44
N GLU A 204 16.81 -1.43 17.15
CA GLU A 204 16.89 -0.04 16.67
C GLU A 204 15.55 0.41 16.07
N LEU A 205 15.42 1.71 15.82
CA LEU A 205 14.34 2.26 15.01
C LEU A 205 14.39 1.67 13.58
N ASP A 206 13.26 1.14 13.11
CA ASP A 206 12.99 0.70 11.73
C ASP A 206 11.83 1.55 11.18
N VAL A 207 11.97 2.02 9.94
CA VAL A 207 10.99 2.88 9.27
C VAL A 207 10.58 2.28 7.93
N ARG A 208 9.32 1.85 7.83
CA ARG A 208 8.73 1.37 6.58
C ARG A 208 7.80 2.43 6.02
N ALA A 209 8.05 2.86 4.79
CA ALA A 209 7.28 3.89 4.12
C ALA A 209 6.55 3.29 2.92
N PHE A 210 5.28 3.66 2.76
CA PHE A 210 4.37 3.10 1.77
C PHE A 210 3.72 4.20 0.94
N LEU A 211 3.58 3.95 -0.37
CA LEU A 211 2.79 4.72 -1.31
C LEU A 211 1.70 3.83 -1.90
N MET A 212 0.48 4.36 -2.01
CA MET A 212 -0.66 3.66 -2.61
C MET A 212 -1.41 4.61 -3.54
N LEU A 213 -1.47 4.28 -4.82
CA LEU A 213 -2.20 5.09 -5.80
C LEU A 213 -3.72 4.87 -5.72
N GLN A 214 -4.47 5.94 -5.96
CA GLN A 214 -5.92 5.98 -6.05
C GLN A 214 -6.30 6.63 -7.39
N ASP A 215 -6.12 5.91 -8.50
CA ASP A 215 -6.14 6.49 -9.85
C ASP A 215 -7.56 6.53 -10.49
N GLU A 216 -7.65 6.81 -11.80
CA GLU A 216 -8.89 6.76 -12.58
C GLU A 216 -9.39 5.33 -12.87
N PHE A 217 -8.48 4.37 -13.09
CA PHE A 217 -8.78 2.93 -13.19
C PHE A 217 -9.50 2.40 -11.95
N ALA A 218 -9.09 2.83 -10.75
CA ALA A 218 -9.72 2.49 -9.47
C ALA A 218 -11.21 2.87 -9.38
N LEU A 219 -11.69 3.83 -10.20
CA LEU A 219 -13.09 4.28 -10.30
C LEU A 219 -13.89 3.55 -11.40
N ARG A 220 -13.22 2.78 -12.26
CA ARG A 220 -13.67 2.61 -13.66
C ARG A 220 -14.60 1.43 -13.94
N ASP A 221 -14.82 0.55 -12.96
CA ASP A 221 -15.41 -0.77 -13.19
C ASP A 221 -16.51 -1.12 -12.18
N LYS A 222 -17.75 -1.29 -12.68
CA LYS A 222 -18.92 -1.72 -11.90
C LYS A 222 -19.26 -3.22 -12.09
N LEU A 223 -18.41 -3.97 -12.81
CA LEU A 223 -18.69 -5.33 -13.29
C LEU A 223 -17.55 -6.34 -13.03
N GLY A 224 -16.31 -5.89 -12.86
CA GLY A 224 -15.12 -6.74 -12.81
C GLY A 224 -14.73 -7.26 -14.19
N ASN A 225 -14.49 -6.33 -15.11
CA ASN A 225 -14.09 -6.51 -16.51
C ASN A 225 -12.75 -5.82 -16.88
N ARG A 226 -12.11 -5.04 -16.00
CA ARG A 226 -10.77 -4.47 -16.26
C ARG A 226 -9.79 -4.65 -15.10
N LEU A 227 -8.51 -4.61 -15.45
CA LEU A 227 -7.38 -5.03 -14.61
C LEU A 227 -6.44 -3.86 -14.46
N PHE A 228 -6.34 -3.37 -13.24
CA PHE A 228 -5.34 -2.38 -12.85
C PHE A 228 -4.67 -2.94 -11.60
N ASN A 229 -3.34 -3.02 -11.62
CA ASN A 229 -2.57 -3.55 -10.49
C ASN A 229 -2.68 -2.54 -9.33
N PHE A 230 -3.29 -2.91 -8.20
CA PHE A 230 -3.40 -2.03 -7.04
C PHE A 230 -2.06 -1.98 -6.30
N GLN A 231 -1.09 -1.32 -6.93
CA GLN A 231 0.29 -1.28 -6.49
C GLN A 231 0.40 -0.52 -5.17
N ARG A 232 0.59 -1.33 -4.12
CA ARG A 232 1.21 -0.94 -2.87
C ARG A 232 2.70 -0.98 -3.10
N TYR A 233 3.34 0.18 -3.00
CA TYR A 233 4.78 0.27 -3.05
C TYR A 233 5.34 0.51 -1.66
N GLN A 234 6.40 -0.20 -1.29
CA GLN A 234 7.35 0.29 -0.31
C GLN A 234 8.25 1.31 -1.04
N VAL A 235 8.36 2.50 -0.47
CA VAL A 235 9.04 3.66 -1.06
C VAL A 235 10.05 4.28 -0.10
N THR A 236 10.84 5.22 -0.62
CA THR A 236 11.74 6.06 0.18
C THR A 236 10.97 7.12 0.97
N ILE A 237 11.55 7.64 2.05
CA ILE A 237 10.99 8.81 2.75
C ILE A 237 11.06 10.06 1.86
N THR A 238 12.17 10.28 1.16
CA THR A 238 12.36 11.45 0.26
C THR A 238 11.33 11.52 -0.87
N GLU A 239 10.82 10.38 -1.36
CA GLU A 239 9.72 10.37 -2.32
C GLU A 239 8.42 10.89 -1.70
N ILE A 240 8.09 10.48 -0.46
CA ILE A 240 6.94 11.03 0.28
C ILE A 240 7.13 12.53 0.52
N GLU A 241 8.33 12.98 0.90
CA GLU A 241 8.64 14.40 1.10
C GLU A 241 8.43 15.20 -0.19
N ASN A 242 8.98 14.74 -1.31
CA ASN A 242 8.81 15.36 -2.63
C ASN A 242 7.34 15.42 -3.08
N LEU A 243 6.56 14.37 -2.82
CA LEU A 243 5.14 14.29 -3.22
C LEU A 243 4.17 15.06 -2.31
N THR A 244 4.58 15.38 -1.07
CA THR A 244 3.70 16.00 -0.05
C THR A 244 4.11 17.40 0.36
N GLY A 245 5.40 17.74 0.33
CA GLY A 245 5.96 18.93 0.96
C GLY A 245 6.14 18.80 2.48
N LEU A 246 6.00 17.59 3.05
CA LEU A 246 6.44 17.27 4.41
C LEU A 246 7.97 17.16 4.43
N GLU A 247 8.59 17.46 5.57
CA GLU A 247 10.03 17.30 5.81
C GLU A 247 10.23 16.57 7.15
N PHE A 248 10.58 15.29 7.11
CA PHE A 248 10.86 14.48 8.30
C PHE A 248 12.25 14.80 8.87
N GLU A 249 12.54 14.35 10.09
CA GLU A 249 13.90 14.42 10.64
C GLU A 249 14.79 13.34 10.02
N ASP A 250 16.09 13.61 9.94
CA ASP A 250 17.11 12.69 9.42
C ASP A 250 16.99 11.29 10.03
N ALA A 251 16.72 11.18 11.33
CA ALA A 251 16.55 9.90 12.03
C ALA A 251 15.40 9.01 11.51
N ILE A 252 14.41 9.58 10.81
CA ILE A 252 13.33 8.83 10.14
C ILE A 252 13.77 8.42 8.73
N TYR A 253 14.41 9.34 7.99
CA TYR A 253 14.94 9.08 6.65
C TYR A 253 16.05 8.02 6.66
N GLU A 254 17.06 8.17 7.52
CA GLU A 254 18.22 7.26 7.66
C GLU A 254 17.86 5.84 8.11
N LYS A 255 16.66 5.65 8.68
CA LYS A 255 16.14 4.34 9.12
C LYS A 255 15.14 3.73 8.14
N ASN A 256 14.89 4.38 7.00
CA ASN A 256 14.21 3.76 5.87
C ASN A 256 15.19 2.84 5.12
N PRO A 257 14.79 1.62 4.75
CA PRO A 257 15.69 0.65 4.11
C PRO A 257 15.90 0.89 2.60
N LEU A 258 15.24 1.88 2.00
CA LEU A 258 15.27 2.17 0.56
C LEU A 258 16.00 3.48 0.26
N LEU A 259 16.72 3.51 -0.86
CA LEU A 259 17.58 4.62 -1.29
C LEU A 259 16.94 5.47 -2.39
N PHE A 260 16.96 6.79 -2.22
CA PHE A 260 16.40 7.73 -3.22
C PHE A 260 17.41 8.06 -4.34
N ASN A 261 18.69 8.21 -3.99
CA ASN A 261 19.77 8.54 -4.93
C ASN A 261 20.63 7.31 -5.20
N GLU A 262 21.31 7.29 -6.35
CA GLU A 262 22.25 6.22 -6.70
C GLU A 262 23.43 6.16 -5.73
N ASP A 263 23.64 4.97 -5.16
CA ASP A 263 24.82 4.58 -4.40
C ASP A 263 25.42 3.33 -5.05
N ALA A 264 26.65 3.43 -5.56
CA ALA A 264 27.28 2.35 -6.32
C ALA A 264 27.63 1.11 -5.47
N GLU A 265 27.99 1.31 -4.19
CA GLU A 265 28.34 0.21 -3.28
C GLU A 265 27.06 -0.53 -2.85
N ALA A 266 26.01 0.21 -2.48
CA ALA A 266 24.71 -0.38 -2.17
C ALA A 266 24.10 -1.04 -3.42
N ARG A 267 24.27 -0.47 -4.61
CA ARG A 267 23.79 -1.06 -5.87
C ARG A 267 24.37 -2.44 -6.13
N GLU A 268 25.68 -2.60 -5.98
CA GLU A 268 26.34 -3.90 -6.14
C GLU A 268 26.01 -4.86 -4.99
N ARG A 269 26.12 -4.41 -3.73
CA ARG A 269 25.91 -5.22 -2.52
C ARG A 269 24.47 -5.70 -2.34
N LEU A 270 23.48 -4.87 -2.72
CA LEU A 270 22.06 -5.14 -2.54
C LEU A 270 21.32 -5.39 -3.86
N ASN A 271 22.00 -5.49 -5.01
CA ASN A 271 21.38 -5.79 -6.32
C ASN A 271 20.29 -4.78 -6.72
N ILE A 272 20.51 -3.47 -6.47
CA ILE A 272 19.49 -2.44 -6.73
C ILE A 272 19.37 -2.15 -8.23
N GLY A 273 18.17 -2.37 -8.78
CA GLY A 273 17.91 -2.19 -10.21
C GLY A 273 17.79 -0.72 -10.65
N ARG A 274 17.08 0.10 -9.86
CA ARG A 274 16.66 1.48 -10.19
C ARG A 274 16.70 2.39 -8.95
N PHE A 275 16.82 3.69 -9.20
CA PHE A 275 16.70 4.75 -8.20
C PHE A 275 15.71 5.84 -8.72
N PRO A 276 14.85 6.43 -7.88
CA PRO A 276 14.62 6.06 -6.47
C PRO A 276 14.09 4.62 -6.35
N GLU A 277 14.40 3.98 -5.22
CA GLU A 277 13.93 2.63 -4.94
C GLU A 277 12.42 2.63 -4.64
N GLU A 278 11.69 1.86 -5.42
CA GLU A 278 10.26 1.60 -5.29
C GLU A 278 10.06 0.09 -5.48
N ILE A 279 9.50 -0.58 -4.45
CA ILE A 279 9.35 -2.05 -4.40
C ILE A 279 7.87 -2.40 -4.30
N GLU A 280 7.37 -3.27 -5.17
CA GLU A 280 5.97 -3.76 -5.12
C GLU A 280 5.78 -4.73 -3.94
N VAL A 281 4.72 -4.53 -3.15
CA VAL A 281 4.45 -5.30 -1.93
C VAL A 281 2.97 -5.70 -1.87
N ASP A 282 2.65 -6.99 -2.00
CA ASP A 282 1.28 -7.50 -1.84
C ASP A 282 1.04 -8.44 -0.66
N GLU A 283 2.10 -8.89 0.00
CA GLU A 283 2.08 -9.47 1.35
C GLU A 283 3.24 -8.94 2.21
N PRO A 284 3.17 -9.01 3.56
CA PRO A 284 4.26 -8.54 4.43
C PRO A 284 5.61 -9.24 4.18
N SER A 285 5.58 -10.41 3.53
CA SER A 285 6.73 -11.17 3.04
C SER A 285 7.55 -10.42 1.98
N ASP A 286 6.92 -9.53 1.21
CA ASP A 286 7.56 -8.75 0.13
C ASP A 286 8.36 -7.53 0.67
N LEU A 287 8.31 -7.27 2.00
CA LEU A 287 8.90 -6.07 2.62
C LEU A 287 10.43 -6.16 2.76
N VAL A 288 11.17 -5.51 1.86
CA VAL A 288 12.65 -5.53 1.91
C VAL A 288 13.22 -4.70 3.07
N SER A 289 14.22 -5.27 3.74
CA SER A 289 14.96 -4.67 4.85
C SER A 289 16.30 -4.07 4.40
N ALA A 290 16.94 -3.27 5.26
CA ALA A 290 18.10 -2.43 4.86
C ALA A 290 19.34 -3.20 4.35
N ASN A 291 19.48 -4.48 4.72
CA ASN A 291 20.60 -5.34 4.30
C ASN A 291 20.14 -6.52 3.44
N GLU A 292 18.93 -6.45 2.90
CA GLU A 292 18.32 -7.50 2.10
C GLU A 292 18.53 -7.24 0.59
N PRO A 293 19.19 -8.15 -0.15
CA PRO A 293 19.35 -7.99 -1.59
C PRO A 293 18.00 -7.94 -2.30
N ARG A 294 17.83 -7.00 -3.22
CA ARG A 294 16.61 -6.86 -4.00
C ARG A 294 16.48 -7.99 -5.01
N GLU A 295 15.23 -8.32 -5.33
CA GLU A 295 14.92 -9.17 -6.47
C GLU A 295 15.29 -8.45 -7.78
N THR A 296 15.89 -9.17 -8.73
CA THR A 296 16.06 -8.63 -10.09
C THR A 296 14.76 -8.78 -10.87
N ILE A 297 14.22 -7.65 -11.32
CA ILE A 297 13.00 -7.54 -12.13
C ILE A 297 13.38 -7.35 -13.60
N LEU A 298 12.70 -8.07 -14.50
CA LEU A 298 12.94 -8.10 -15.96
C LEU A 298 11.68 -7.80 -16.77
N ASP A 299 10.60 -7.38 -16.10
CA ASP A 299 9.28 -7.14 -16.68
C ASP A 299 9.31 -6.18 -17.90
N ASP A 300 10.26 -5.23 -17.95
CA ASP A 300 10.52 -4.31 -19.08
C ASP A 300 11.55 -4.83 -20.11
N GLN A 301 12.29 -5.89 -19.80
CA GLN A 301 13.39 -6.43 -20.62
C GLN A 301 12.97 -7.67 -21.42
N ILE A 302 12.08 -8.49 -20.86
CA ILE A 302 11.61 -9.75 -21.45
C ILE A 302 10.08 -9.66 -21.54
N PRO A 303 9.50 -9.28 -22.70
CA PRO A 303 8.06 -9.08 -22.84
C PRO A 303 7.32 -10.42 -23.01
N VAL A 304 7.48 -11.31 -22.03
CA VAL A 304 6.71 -12.54 -21.85
C VAL A 304 5.81 -12.36 -20.64
N PHE A 305 4.50 -12.41 -20.85
CA PHE A 305 3.53 -12.03 -19.83
C PHE A 305 2.64 -13.20 -19.42
N ILE A 306 2.24 -13.23 -18.15
CA ILE A 306 1.12 -14.06 -17.69
C ILE A 306 -0.16 -13.44 -18.25
N ALA A 307 -0.74 -14.06 -19.27
CA ALA A 307 -1.88 -13.54 -20.03
C ALA A 307 -3.22 -13.77 -19.34
N ALA A 308 -3.40 -14.94 -18.71
CA ALA A 308 -4.62 -15.33 -18.02
C ALA A 308 -4.39 -16.50 -17.06
N ALA A 309 -5.27 -16.69 -16.09
CA ALA A 309 -5.31 -17.89 -15.24
C ALA A 309 -6.75 -18.34 -14.94
N MET A 310 -6.97 -19.65 -14.92
CA MET A 310 -8.17 -20.25 -14.33
C MET A 310 -7.85 -20.62 -12.88
N VAL A 311 -8.31 -19.80 -11.95
CA VAL A 311 -8.14 -20.03 -10.50
C VAL A 311 -9.20 -20.98 -9.95
N ASN A 312 -10.44 -20.85 -10.44
CA ASN A 312 -11.60 -21.58 -9.91
C ASN A 312 -12.31 -22.31 -11.06
N PRO A 313 -11.80 -23.46 -11.52
CA PRO A 313 -12.46 -24.24 -12.56
C PRO A 313 -13.76 -24.88 -12.07
N SER A 314 -14.64 -25.24 -13.00
CA SER A 314 -15.76 -26.14 -12.70
C SER A 314 -15.24 -27.56 -12.51
N GLY A 315 -15.52 -28.19 -11.37
CA GLY A 315 -15.12 -29.58 -11.09
C GLY A 315 -13.93 -29.68 -10.15
N ASN A 316 -12.92 -30.48 -10.50
CA ASN A 316 -11.72 -30.68 -9.69
C ASN A 316 -10.72 -29.53 -9.91
N GLU A 317 -10.47 -28.73 -8.88
CA GLU A 317 -9.52 -27.59 -8.91
C GLU A 317 -8.13 -28.02 -9.39
N ARG A 318 -7.56 -29.08 -8.81
CA ARG A 318 -6.20 -29.55 -9.12
C ARG A 318 -6.02 -30.06 -10.56
N GLU A 319 -7.10 -30.42 -11.25
CA GLU A 319 -7.09 -30.81 -12.67
C GLU A 319 -7.48 -29.64 -13.60
N GLY A 320 -8.32 -28.73 -13.13
CA GLY A 320 -8.93 -27.67 -13.93
C GLY A 320 -8.18 -26.33 -13.91
N GLU A 321 -7.33 -26.08 -12.92
CA GLU A 321 -6.50 -24.87 -12.85
C GLU A 321 -5.47 -24.82 -13.99
N TRP A 322 -5.18 -23.63 -14.48
CA TRP A 322 -4.13 -23.39 -15.47
C TRP A 322 -3.69 -21.93 -15.50
N VAL A 323 -2.47 -21.69 -16.00
CA VAL A 323 -1.91 -20.37 -16.30
C VAL A 323 -1.57 -20.31 -17.79
N SER A 324 -1.76 -19.18 -18.44
CA SER A 324 -1.37 -18.94 -19.83
C SER A 324 -0.27 -17.88 -19.87
N LEU A 325 0.80 -18.16 -20.63
CA LEU A 325 1.85 -17.20 -20.96
C LEU A 325 1.72 -16.76 -22.42
N ILE A 326 2.15 -15.54 -22.74
CA ILE A 326 2.25 -15.02 -24.10
C ILE A 326 3.60 -14.34 -24.34
N ASN A 327 4.25 -14.62 -25.46
CA ASN A 327 5.46 -13.93 -25.91
C ASN A 327 5.08 -12.78 -26.84
N LEU A 328 5.34 -11.54 -26.41
CA LEU A 328 5.16 -10.33 -27.23
C LEU A 328 6.50 -9.76 -27.75
N SER A 329 7.61 -10.47 -27.55
CA SER A 329 8.90 -10.13 -28.13
C SER A 329 8.95 -10.47 -29.64
N PRO A 330 9.88 -9.88 -30.39
CA PRO A 330 10.20 -10.32 -31.76
C PRO A 330 11.10 -11.58 -31.79
N GLU A 331 11.46 -12.16 -30.64
CA GLU A 331 12.42 -13.26 -30.52
C GLU A 331 11.76 -14.57 -30.07
N ILE A 332 12.44 -15.70 -30.31
CA ILE A 332 12.02 -17.00 -29.76
C ILE A 332 12.55 -17.09 -28.33
N ILE A 333 11.67 -17.35 -27.37
CA ILE A 333 12.04 -17.42 -25.96
C ILE A 333 12.16 -18.88 -25.52
N ASP A 334 13.35 -19.26 -25.04
CA ASP A 334 13.62 -20.54 -24.39
C ASP A 334 13.11 -20.52 -22.93
N LEU A 335 12.01 -21.22 -22.68
CA LEU A 335 11.38 -21.39 -21.37
C LEU A 335 12.05 -22.48 -20.50
N SER A 336 13.16 -23.08 -20.93
CA SER A 336 13.87 -24.11 -20.16
C SER A 336 14.27 -23.59 -18.78
N ASP A 337 13.91 -24.34 -17.75
CA ASP A 337 14.17 -24.10 -16.33
C ASP A 337 13.52 -22.81 -15.76
N TRP A 338 12.61 -22.18 -16.51
CA TRP A 338 11.74 -21.13 -15.98
C TRP A 338 10.77 -21.72 -14.95
N THR A 339 10.30 -20.89 -14.03
CA THR A 339 9.37 -21.34 -12.99
C THR A 339 8.19 -20.40 -12.78
N LEU A 340 7.01 -20.98 -12.56
CA LEU A 340 5.86 -20.28 -11.98
C LEU A 340 5.85 -20.45 -10.45
N SER A 341 5.40 -19.42 -9.73
CA SER A 341 5.20 -19.43 -8.28
C SER A 341 3.86 -18.82 -7.90
N ASP A 342 3.24 -19.32 -6.83
CA ASP A 342 2.09 -18.71 -6.15
C ASP A 342 2.49 -17.96 -4.86
N GLY A 343 3.81 -17.87 -4.57
CA GLY A 343 4.38 -17.28 -3.36
C GLY A 343 4.28 -18.15 -2.10
N GLN A 344 3.49 -19.23 -2.14
CA GLN A 344 3.06 -19.99 -0.95
C GLN A 344 3.53 -21.46 -0.98
N ARG A 345 3.89 -21.99 -2.16
CA ARG A 345 4.28 -23.39 -2.38
C ARG A 345 5.57 -23.48 -3.21
N ASP A 346 6.10 -24.70 -3.30
CA ASP A 346 7.21 -25.01 -4.19
C ASP A 346 6.88 -24.56 -5.64
N PRO A 347 7.75 -23.77 -6.29
CA PRO A 347 7.52 -23.32 -7.66
C PRO A 347 7.46 -24.47 -8.68
N LEU A 348 6.55 -24.35 -9.66
CA LEU A 348 6.47 -25.25 -10.80
C LEU A 348 7.58 -24.93 -11.81
N ILE A 349 8.45 -25.89 -12.11
CA ILE A 349 9.42 -25.83 -13.22
C ILE A 349 8.71 -26.22 -14.52
N LEU A 350 8.80 -25.38 -15.56
CA LEU A 350 8.01 -25.55 -16.79
C LEU A 350 8.35 -26.83 -17.58
N ASN A 351 9.60 -27.32 -17.51
CA ASN A 351 10.06 -28.56 -18.14
C ASN A 351 9.25 -29.79 -17.71
N ASN A 352 8.61 -29.74 -16.52
CA ASN A 352 7.83 -30.85 -15.99
C ASN A 352 6.42 -30.96 -16.61
N VAL A 353 6.00 -29.96 -17.39
CA VAL A 353 4.62 -29.81 -17.91
C VAL A 353 4.59 -29.53 -19.42
N LEU A 354 5.54 -28.73 -19.93
CA LEU A 354 5.61 -28.38 -21.34
C LEU A 354 6.52 -29.34 -22.12
N SER A 355 6.02 -29.88 -23.23
CA SER A 355 6.80 -30.72 -24.16
C SER A 355 7.61 -29.93 -25.17
N ASP A 356 7.19 -28.69 -25.46
CA ASP A 356 7.96 -27.71 -26.23
C ASP A 356 8.18 -26.49 -25.34
N LEU A 357 9.42 -26.00 -25.33
CA LEU A 357 9.89 -24.90 -24.47
C LEU A 357 10.27 -23.67 -25.31
N MET A 358 10.18 -23.74 -26.64
CA MET A 358 10.48 -22.64 -27.54
C MET A 358 9.22 -21.83 -27.85
N LEU A 359 8.96 -20.77 -27.08
CA LEU A 359 7.78 -19.92 -27.26
C LEU A 359 8.04 -18.88 -28.37
N LEU A 360 7.37 -19.01 -29.51
CA LEU A 360 7.59 -18.17 -30.69
C LEU A 360 7.02 -16.74 -30.52
N PRO A 361 7.46 -15.75 -31.32
CA PRO A 361 6.88 -14.41 -31.35
C PRO A 361 5.36 -14.42 -31.57
N GLY A 362 4.61 -13.79 -30.65
CA GLY A 362 3.14 -13.74 -30.68
C GLY A 362 2.43 -15.02 -30.23
N GLU A 363 3.17 -16.08 -29.86
CA GLU A 363 2.60 -17.34 -29.41
C GLU A 363 2.16 -17.27 -27.93
N SER A 364 1.13 -18.05 -27.59
CA SER A 364 0.72 -18.28 -26.20
C SER A 364 0.68 -19.76 -25.87
N VAL A 365 1.13 -20.09 -24.66
CA VAL A 365 1.16 -21.47 -24.13
C VAL A 365 0.33 -21.57 -22.86
N ARG A 366 -0.44 -22.65 -22.73
CA ARG A 366 -1.20 -22.99 -21.51
C ARG A 366 -0.44 -24.02 -20.70
N ILE A 367 -0.15 -23.68 -19.45
CA ILE A 367 0.55 -24.54 -18.48
C ILE A 367 -0.52 -25.23 -17.63
N GLN A 368 -0.60 -26.56 -17.76
CA GLN A 368 -1.51 -27.42 -17.00
C GLN A 368 -1.01 -28.89 -17.06
N PRO A 369 -1.03 -29.65 -15.95
CA PRO A 369 -1.44 -29.28 -14.60
C PRO A 369 -0.45 -28.30 -13.93
N LEU A 370 -0.88 -27.61 -12.88
CA LEU A 370 -0.03 -26.67 -12.14
C LEU A 370 0.79 -27.30 -11.00
N ASN A 371 0.56 -28.58 -10.68
CA ASN A 371 1.17 -29.27 -9.53
C ASN A 371 2.72 -29.15 -9.55
N PRO A 372 3.36 -28.70 -8.45
CA PRO A 372 2.84 -28.64 -7.08
C PRO A 372 2.08 -27.36 -6.68
N LEU A 373 2.02 -26.34 -7.53
CA LEU A 373 1.24 -25.12 -7.26
C LEU A 373 -0.26 -25.41 -7.16
N MET A 374 -0.98 -24.52 -6.46
CA MET A 374 -2.45 -24.51 -6.43
C MET A 374 -2.94 -23.09 -6.16
N LEU A 375 -3.68 -22.51 -7.09
CA LEU A 375 -4.11 -21.12 -7.03
C LEU A 375 -5.15 -20.90 -5.91
N SER A 376 -5.18 -19.68 -5.35
CA SER A 376 -5.95 -19.39 -4.14
C SER A 376 -7.32 -18.81 -4.47
N ASN A 377 -8.39 -19.52 -4.11
CA ASN A 377 -9.75 -18.99 -4.17
C ASN A 377 -10.04 -17.78 -3.25
N GLN A 378 -9.05 -17.33 -2.47
CA GLN A 378 -9.13 -16.10 -1.66
C GLN A 378 -8.40 -14.90 -2.30
N GLY A 379 -7.94 -15.03 -3.54
CA GLY A 379 -7.01 -14.08 -4.17
C GLY A 379 -5.55 -14.46 -3.90
N GLY A 380 -4.63 -13.88 -4.66
CA GLY A 380 -3.20 -14.18 -4.57
C GLY A 380 -2.40 -13.51 -5.69
N VAL A 381 -1.13 -13.90 -5.77
CA VAL A 381 -0.17 -13.47 -6.79
C VAL A 381 0.25 -14.70 -7.62
N ILE A 382 0.58 -14.49 -8.90
CA ILE A 382 1.29 -15.46 -9.72
C ILE A 382 2.54 -14.77 -10.25
N VAL A 383 3.70 -15.39 -10.06
CA VAL A 383 5.00 -14.85 -10.47
C VAL A 383 5.68 -15.80 -11.45
N LEU A 384 6.20 -15.25 -12.54
CA LEU A 384 7.01 -15.94 -13.54
C LEU A 384 8.47 -15.54 -13.37
N TYR A 385 9.37 -16.53 -13.40
CA TYR A 385 10.81 -16.35 -13.27
C TYR A 385 11.55 -17.00 -14.43
N GLU A 386 12.63 -16.36 -14.91
CA GLU A 386 13.62 -17.02 -15.76
C GLU A 386 14.42 -18.06 -14.96
N LYS A 387 15.14 -18.93 -15.68
CA LYS A 387 16.17 -19.79 -15.09
C LYS A 387 17.24 -18.95 -14.37
N PRO A 388 17.74 -19.38 -13.20
CA PRO A 388 18.91 -18.75 -12.58
C PRO A 388 20.11 -18.77 -13.54
N LYS A 389 20.91 -17.71 -13.55
CA LYS A 389 22.21 -17.72 -14.24
C LYS A 389 23.22 -18.56 -13.47
N GLU A 390 24.13 -19.24 -14.17
CA GLU A 390 25.22 -19.96 -13.52
C GLU A 390 26.01 -19.02 -12.58
N GLY A 391 26.15 -19.42 -11.31
CA GLY A 391 26.80 -18.61 -10.28
C GLY A 391 25.92 -17.56 -9.60
N GLN A 392 24.66 -17.35 -10.02
CA GLN A 392 23.69 -16.49 -9.35
C GLN A 392 22.63 -17.34 -8.65
N GLY A 393 22.46 -17.17 -7.33
CA GLY A 393 21.48 -17.92 -6.53
C GLY A 393 20.03 -17.45 -6.74
N ASN A 394 19.85 -16.20 -7.15
CA ASN A 394 18.54 -15.60 -7.41
C ASN A 394 17.95 -16.13 -8.72
N ARG A 395 16.67 -16.52 -8.68
CA ARG A 395 15.81 -16.42 -9.86
C ARG A 395 15.53 -14.95 -10.12
N ARG A 396 15.39 -14.56 -11.38
CA ARG A 396 15.09 -13.18 -11.79
C ARG A 396 13.66 -13.14 -12.33
N ARG A 397 12.85 -12.21 -11.83
CA ARG A 397 11.42 -12.10 -12.13
C ARG A 397 11.23 -11.61 -13.55
N VAL A 398 10.33 -12.25 -14.30
CA VAL A 398 9.93 -11.88 -15.66
C VAL A 398 8.53 -11.29 -15.68
N ASP A 399 7.63 -11.79 -14.82
CA ASP A 399 6.31 -11.18 -14.67
C ASP A 399 5.69 -11.41 -13.28
N ARG A 400 4.87 -10.46 -12.82
CA ARG A 400 4.03 -10.50 -11.62
C ARG A 400 2.59 -10.16 -12.00
N VAL A 401 1.62 -11.02 -11.67
CA VAL A 401 0.17 -10.69 -11.70
C VAL A 401 -0.45 -10.88 -10.33
N ARG A 402 -1.38 -10.01 -9.96
CA ARG A 402 -2.23 -10.16 -8.77
C ARG A 402 -3.69 -10.31 -9.18
N TYR A 403 -4.43 -11.11 -8.42
CA TYR A 403 -5.88 -11.27 -8.57
C TYR A 403 -6.59 -11.24 -7.21
N THR A 404 -7.79 -10.66 -7.19
CA THR A 404 -8.59 -10.47 -5.97
C THR A 404 -9.47 -11.69 -5.68
N LYS A 405 -9.91 -11.80 -4.42
CA LYS A 405 -10.92 -12.78 -3.99
C LYS A 405 -12.18 -12.74 -4.86
N THR A 406 -12.66 -11.55 -5.20
CA THR A 406 -13.87 -11.35 -6.02
C THR A 406 -13.70 -11.87 -7.45
N GLN A 407 -12.48 -11.81 -8.01
CA GLN A 407 -12.16 -12.44 -9.29
C GLN A 407 -12.09 -13.97 -9.14
N ALA A 408 -11.36 -14.47 -8.14
CA ALA A 408 -11.18 -15.90 -7.87
C ALA A 408 -12.48 -16.65 -7.55
N GLN A 409 -13.50 -15.99 -6.98
CA GLN A 409 -14.79 -16.62 -6.69
C GLN A 409 -15.66 -16.92 -7.94
N ARG A 410 -15.25 -16.50 -9.14
CA ARG A 410 -16.01 -16.70 -10.38
C ARG A 410 -15.73 -18.07 -11.00
N GLN A 411 -16.45 -19.09 -10.54
CA GLN A 411 -16.27 -20.46 -11.05
C GLN A 411 -16.43 -20.55 -12.59
N GLY A 412 -15.50 -21.26 -13.23
CA GLY A 412 -15.48 -21.54 -14.66
C GLY A 412 -15.09 -20.36 -15.54
N VAL A 413 -14.72 -19.21 -14.96
CA VAL A 413 -14.35 -17.98 -15.68
C VAL A 413 -12.85 -17.71 -15.48
N PRO A 414 -12.03 -17.68 -16.56
CA PRO A 414 -10.63 -17.32 -16.43
C PRO A 414 -10.48 -15.83 -16.12
N ILE A 415 -9.52 -15.52 -15.26
CA ILE A 415 -9.05 -14.16 -14.99
C ILE A 415 -8.08 -13.81 -16.12
N SER A 416 -8.43 -12.84 -16.96
CA SER A 416 -7.48 -12.23 -17.91
C SER A 416 -6.54 -11.30 -17.15
N PHE A 417 -5.33 -11.06 -17.67
CA PHE A 417 -4.36 -10.06 -17.16
C PHE A 417 -3.88 -9.10 -18.26
N LEU A 418 -4.45 -9.20 -19.48
CA LEU A 418 -3.98 -8.55 -20.71
C LEU A 418 -4.14 -7.02 -20.80
N ASN A 419 -4.72 -6.35 -19.79
CA ASN A 419 -4.76 -4.88 -19.76
C ASN A 419 -3.54 -4.32 -19.04
N ARG A 420 -2.35 -4.49 -19.62
CA ARG A 420 -1.14 -3.76 -19.24
C ARG A 420 -0.93 -2.63 -20.24
N GLN A 421 -0.60 -1.44 -19.75
CA GLN A 421 0.00 -0.42 -20.61
C GLN A 421 1.42 -0.88 -20.90
N VAL A 422 1.63 -1.46 -22.09
CA VAL A 422 2.97 -1.51 -22.68
C VAL A 422 3.32 -0.05 -22.98
N LEU A 423 4.37 0.45 -22.33
CA LEU A 423 4.85 1.84 -22.44
C LEU A 423 5.41 2.15 -23.84
#